data_AF-U4L5P6-F1
#
_entry.id   AF-U4L5P6-F1
#
_cell.length_a   1.000
_cell.length_b   1.000
_cell.length_c   1.000
_cell.angle_alpha   90.00
_cell.angle_beta   90.00
_cell.angle_gamma   90.00
#
_symmetry.space_group_name_H-M   'P 1'
#
loop_
_entity.id
_entity.type
_entity.pdbx_description
1 polymer ?
#
loop_
_entity_poly.entity_id
_entity_poly.type
_entity_poly.pdbx_seq_one_letter_code
_entity_poly.pdbx_strand_id
1 'polypeptide(L)'
;MPVDRSLGRNVRFYDSSKPSITLGGFIQNGSVTETNFLDMMEILLTEAPPRVQERTSGHVVATTNNLLQPGEYDVYCDSPIEVSNEPWVHRLISHNLSGREDAFRDGIRSRDGKCVISGLVNSRAFCGN
;
A
#
# COMPACT_ATOMS: atom_id res chain seq x y z
N MET A 1 -1.38 -2.03 20.13
CA MET A 1 -1.73 -2.80 18.92
C MET A 1 -1.82 -1.82 17.76
N PRO A 2 -1.29 -2.10 16.56
CA PRO A 2 -1.44 -1.15 15.47
C PRO A 2 -2.91 -1.06 15.10
N VAL A 3 -3.45 0.17 15.10
CA VAL A 3 -4.72 0.49 14.44
C VAL A 3 -4.61 -0.05 13.02
N ASP A 4 -5.57 -0.90 12.64
CA ASP A 4 -5.73 -1.58 11.35
C ASP A 4 -4.74 -1.12 10.28
N ARG A 5 -3.77 -1.98 9.95
CA ARG A 5 -2.74 -1.67 8.94
C ARG A 5 -3.39 -1.28 7.61
N SER A 6 -4.62 -1.72 7.32
CA SER A 6 -5.32 -1.46 6.05
C SER A 6 -6.04 -0.10 5.94
N LEU A 7 -6.07 0.71 7.01
CA LEU A 7 -6.84 1.96 7.03
C LEU A 7 -6.35 2.94 5.94
N GLY A 8 -7.27 3.39 5.09
CA GLY A 8 -6.98 4.32 3.98
C GLY A 8 -6.38 3.67 2.71
N ARG A 9 -6.24 2.35 2.67
CA ARG A 9 -5.75 1.60 1.50
C ARG A 9 -6.89 1.25 0.54
N ASN A 10 -6.61 1.29 -0.77
CA ASN A 10 -7.57 0.99 -1.83
C ASN A 10 -7.25 -0.32 -2.58
N VAL A 11 -6.11 -0.95 -2.28
CA VAL A 11 -5.80 -2.33 -2.64
C VAL A 11 -5.65 -3.12 -1.35
N ARG A 12 -6.41 -4.20 -1.22
CA ARG A 12 -6.37 -5.12 -0.08
C ARG A 12 -6.21 -6.53 -0.60
N PHE A 13 -5.44 -7.34 0.12
CA PHE A 13 -5.24 -8.73 -0.25
C PHE A 13 -5.42 -9.66 0.95
N TYR A 14 -5.96 -10.83 0.66
CA TYR A 14 -6.49 -11.79 1.62
C TYR A 14 -5.94 -13.19 1.34
N ASP A 15 -5.87 -14.00 2.39
CA ASP A 15 -5.67 -15.44 2.23
C ASP A 15 -6.98 -16.04 1.72
N SER A 16 -6.93 -16.71 0.56
CA SER A 16 -8.11 -17.36 -0.04
C SER A 16 -8.73 -18.44 0.86
N SER A 17 -7.94 -19.06 1.75
CA SER A 17 -8.43 -20.04 2.73
C SER A 17 -9.16 -19.38 3.92
N LYS A 18 -8.87 -18.09 4.17
CA LYS A 18 -9.41 -17.29 5.28
C LYS A 18 -9.78 -15.88 4.79
N PRO A 19 -10.81 -15.76 3.93
CA PRO A 19 -11.11 -14.52 3.22
C PRO A 19 -11.54 -13.35 4.13
N SER A 20 -11.87 -13.63 5.39
CA SER A 20 -12.17 -12.63 6.41
C SER A 20 -10.92 -11.97 7.03
N ILE A 21 -9.72 -12.53 6.82
CA ILE A 21 -8.48 -12.05 7.40
C ILE A 21 -7.66 -11.35 6.32
N THR A 22 -7.44 -10.04 6.51
CA THR A 22 -6.61 -9.23 5.61
C THR A 22 -5.15 -9.54 5.88
N LEU A 23 -4.42 -9.99 4.85
CA LEU A 23 -2.96 -10.17 4.92
C LEU A 23 -2.26 -8.82 4.89
N GLY A 24 -2.79 -7.91 4.08
CA GLY A 24 -2.26 -6.56 3.97
C GLY A 24 -2.97 -5.73 2.91
N GLY A 25 -2.28 -4.68 2.47
CA GLY A 25 -2.76 -3.81 1.43
C GLY A 25 -1.78 -2.68 1.17
N PHE A 26 -2.03 -1.91 0.12
CA PHE A 26 -1.33 -0.64 -0.12
C PHE A 26 -2.25 0.36 -0.81
N ILE A 27 -1.74 1.57 -1.01
CA ILE A 27 -2.43 2.60 -1.79
C ILE A 27 -1.89 2.55 -3.21
N GLN A 28 -2.73 2.14 -4.15
CA GLN A 28 -2.49 2.34 -5.56
C GLN A 28 -2.86 3.77 -5.92
N ASN A 29 -1.89 4.53 -6.42
CA ASN A 29 -2.07 5.90 -6.90
C ASN A 29 -1.64 6.06 -8.37
N GLY A 30 -1.81 4.99 -9.16
CA GLY A 30 -1.57 4.97 -10.61
C GLY A 30 -0.14 4.60 -11.03
N SER A 31 0.70 4.14 -10.10
CA SER A 31 2.10 3.81 -10.38
C SER A 31 2.43 2.33 -10.20
N VAL A 32 1.60 1.56 -9.50
CA VAL A 32 1.87 0.14 -9.25
C VAL A 32 1.36 -0.70 -10.42
N THR A 33 2.22 -1.49 -11.02
CA THR A 33 1.82 -2.46 -12.04
C THR A 33 1.49 -3.82 -11.43
N GLU A 34 0.86 -4.70 -12.20
CA GLU A 34 0.66 -6.09 -11.80
C GLU A 34 2.00 -6.80 -11.52
N THR A 35 3.02 -6.59 -12.35
CA THR A 35 4.39 -7.09 -12.07
C THR A 35 4.90 -6.62 -10.72
N ASN A 36 4.84 -5.29 -10.45
CA ASN A 36 5.32 -4.78 -9.16
C ASN A 36 4.55 -5.37 -7.98
N PHE A 37 3.26 -5.63 -8.15
CA PHE A 37 2.45 -6.24 -7.11
C PHE A 37 2.89 -7.69 -6.83
N LEU A 38 3.17 -8.48 -7.86
CA LEU A 38 3.70 -9.83 -7.69
C LEU A 38 5.09 -9.82 -7.04
N ASP A 39 5.98 -8.91 -7.45
CA ASP A 39 7.31 -8.72 -6.83
C ASP A 39 7.17 -8.38 -5.32
N MET A 40 6.19 -7.54 -4.97
CA MET A 40 5.90 -7.22 -3.56
C MET A 40 5.40 -8.43 -2.77
N MET A 41 4.63 -9.34 -3.41
CA MET A 41 4.18 -10.57 -2.75
C MET A 41 5.32 -11.54 -2.50
N GLU A 42 6.29 -11.63 -3.40
CA GLU A 42 7.50 -12.46 -3.22
C GLU A 42 8.34 -12.00 -2.03
N ILE A 43 8.40 -10.69 -1.78
CA ILE A 43 9.09 -10.14 -0.59
C ILE A 43 8.28 -10.38 0.70
N LEU A 44 6.95 -10.26 0.61
CA LEU A 44 6.08 -10.29 1.78
C LEU A 44 5.78 -11.71 2.28
N LEU A 45 5.65 -12.68 1.38
CA LEU A 45 5.27 -14.05 1.69
C LEU A 45 6.52 -14.93 1.70
N THR A 46 6.61 -15.84 2.67
CA THR A 46 7.76 -16.76 2.79
C THR A 46 7.65 -17.99 1.88
N GLU A 47 6.48 -18.21 1.29
CA GLU A 47 6.13 -19.42 0.54
C GLU A 47 6.22 -19.23 -0.99
N ALA A 48 6.09 -20.36 -1.70
CA ALA A 48 6.10 -20.48 -3.17
C ALA A 48 5.26 -19.39 -3.89
N PRO A 49 5.61 -19.02 -5.13
CA PRO A 49 5.04 -17.86 -5.82
C PRO A 49 3.51 -17.91 -5.82
N PRO A 50 2.84 -16.93 -5.19
CA PRO A 50 1.40 -16.96 -5.04
C PRO A 50 0.71 -16.74 -6.38
N ARG A 51 -0.43 -17.41 -6.55
CA ARG A 51 -1.40 -17.00 -7.57
C ARG A 51 -2.33 -15.97 -6.96
N VAL A 52 -2.46 -14.81 -7.60
CA VAL A 52 -3.31 -13.72 -7.09
C VAL A 52 -4.45 -13.42 -8.06
N GLN A 53 -5.65 -13.24 -7.52
CA GLN A 53 -6.85 -13.01 -8.30
C GLN A 53 -7.69 -11.88 -7.69
N GLU A 54 -8.20 -10.95 -8.51
CA GLU A 54 -9.13 -9.93 -8.05
C GLU A 54 -10.52 -10.57 -7.79
N ARG A 55 -11.10 -10.27 -6.63
CA ARG A 55 -12.26 -10.96 -6.09
C ARG A 55 -13.55 -10.69 -6.87
N THR A 56 -13.71 -9.48 -7.42
CA THR A 56 -14.97 -9.04 -8.05
C THR A 56 -15.09 -9.50 -9.50
N SER A 57 -14.03 -9.31 -10.27
CA SER A 57 -13.93 -9.57 -11.70
C SER A 57 -13.32 -10.94 -11.99
N GLY A 58 -12.71 -11.58 -11.00
CA GLY A 58 -11.97 -12.82 -11.17
C GLY A 58 -10.69 -12.66 -12.00
N HIS A 59 -10.21 -11.43 -12.20
CA HIS A 59 -9.01 -11.18 -13.02
C HIS A 59 -7.77 -11.77 -12.35
N VAL A 60 -7.05 -12.63 -13.08
CA VAL A 60 -5.82 -13.23 -12.58
C VAL A 60 -4.68 -12.25 -12.86
N VAL A 61 -4.01 -11.82 -11.79
CA VAL A 61 -2.86 -10.92 -11.89
C VAL A 61 -1.72 -11.67 -12.58
N ALA A 62 -1.12 -11.03 -13.59
CA ALA A 62 -0.01 -11.61 -14.34
C ALA A 62 1.22 -10.69 -14.30
N THR A 63 2.38 -11.21 -14.66
CA THR A 63 3.62 -10.41 -14.78
C THR A 63 3.54 -9.49 -16.01
N THR A 64 2.74 -8.44 -15.90
CA THR A 64 2.52 -7.43 -16.94
C THR A 64 2.69 -6.01 -16.39
N ASN A 65 3.00 -5.07 -17.28
CA ASN A 65 3.07 -3.65 -16.96
C ASN A 65 1.70 -2.97 -16.91
N ASN A 66 0.62 -3.75 -16.88
CA ASN A 66 -0.72 -3.19 -16.71
C ASN A 66 -0.84 -2.61 -15.31
N LEU A 67 -1.56 -1.49 -15.20
CA LEU A 67 -1.81 -0.87 -13.90
C LEU A 67 -2.71 -1.78 -13.06
N LEU A 68 -2.26 -2.07 -11.83
CA LEU A 68 -3.09 -2.80 -10.88
C LEU A 68 -4.31 -1.94 -10.54
N GLN A 69 -5.49 -2.53 -10.58
CA GLN A 69 -6.72 -1.82 -10.22
C GLN A 69 -6.87 -1.74 -8.69
N PRO A 70 -7.48 -0.67 -8.16
CA PRO A 70 -7.97 -0.67 -6.80
C PRO A 70 -9.01 -1.78 -6.61
N GLY A 71 -8.91 -2.55 -5.53
CA GLY A 71 -9.80 -3.69 -5.31
C GLY A 71 -9.36 -4.63 -4.19
N GLU A 72 -10.11 -5.72 -4.06
CA GLU A 72 -9.83 -6.83 -3.16
C GLU A 72 -9.25 -7.99 -3.94
N TYR A 73 -8.14 -8.56 -3.45
CA TYR A 73 -7.41 -9.63 -4.12
C TYR A 73 -7.28 -10.85 -3.21
N ASP A 74 -7.58 -12.02 -3.74
CA ASP A 74 -7.40 -13.30 -3.07
C ASP A 74 -6.07 -13.94 -3.49
N VAL A 75 -5.29 -14.33 -2.50
CA VAL A 75 -3.98 -14.96 -2.66
C VAL A 75 -4.16 -16.47 -2.45
N TYR A 76 -3.69 -17.23 -3.44
CA TYR A 76 -3.72 -18.69 -3.46
C TYR A 76 -2.29 -19.22 -3.43
N CYS A 77 -2.02 -20.10 -2.47
CA CYS A 77 -0.75 -20.82 -2.32
C CYS A 77 -1.05 -22.30 -2.08
N ASP A 78 -0.13 -23.17 -2.49
CA ASP A 78 -0.22 -24.61 -2.23
C ASP A 78 0.10 -24.96 -0.77
N SER A 79 0.90 -24.12 -0.11
CA SER A 79 1.26 -24.18 1.30
C SER A 79 0.55 -23.09 2.12
N PRO A 80 0.43 -23.26 3.46
CA PRO A 80 -0.14 -22.24 4.32
C PRO A 80 0.59 -20.90 4.17
N ILE A 81 -0.16 -19.83 3.91
CA ILE A 81 0.44 -18.50 3.72
C ILE A 81 1.00 -17.99 5.05
N GLU A 82 2.32 -17.79 5.10
CA GLU A 82 3.00 -17.08 6.18
C GLU A 82 3.55 -15.75 5.67
N VAL A 83 3.26 -14.68 6.42
CA VAL A 83 3.78 -13.34 6.15
C VAL A 83 5.13 -13.20 6.84
N SER A 84 6.14 -12.78 6.10
CA SER A 84 7.49 -12.56 6.59
C SER A 84 7.48 -11.58 7.78
N ASN A 85 8.21 -11.96 8.84
CA ASN A 85 8.48 -11.13 10.02
C ASN A 85 9.92 -10.59 10.01
N GLU A 86 10.59 -10.57 8.86
CA GLU A 86 11.94 -10.02 8.73
C GLU A 86 11.97 -8.55 9.18
N PRO A 87 12.95 -8.13 10.00
CA PRO A 87 13.03 -6.75 10.46
C PRO A 87 13.29 -5.81 9.28
N TRP A 88 12.32 -4.96 8.97
CA TRP A 88 12.49 -3.93 7.95
C TRP A 88 13.04 -2.63 8.56
N VAL A 89 13.81 -1.88 7.76
CA VAL A 89 14.26 -0.54 8.14
C VAL A 89 13.06 0.38 8.14
N HIS A 90 12.51 0.65 9.32
CA HIS A 90 11.47 1.65 9.47
C HIS A 90 12.03 3.01 9.07
N ARG A 91 11.37 3.69 8.12
CA ARG A 91 11.61 5.11 7.93
C ARG A 91 11.23 5.80 9.22
N LEU A 92 12.21 6.31 9.96
CA LEU A 92 11.95 7.15 11.12
C LEU A 92 11.19 8.37 10.60
N ILE A 93 9.91 8.46 10.93
CA ILE A 93 9.14 9.68 10.71
C ILE A 93 9.80 10.73 11.59
N SER A 94 10.54 11.66 10.99
CA SER A 94 11.11 12.79 11.71
C SER A 94 9.94 13.70 12.12
N HIS A 95 9.39 13.46 13.31
CA HIS A 95 8.34 14.30 13.86
C HIS A 95 9.01 15.53 14.48
N ASN A 96 8.78 16.70 13.89
CA ASN A 96 9.28 17.93 14.47
C ASN A 96 8.37 18.32 15.66
N LEU A 97 8.78 17.97 16.87
CA LEU A 97 8.01 18.25 18.09
C LEU A 97 7.92 19.75 18.41
N SER A 98 8.80 20.57 17.81
CA SER A 98 8.92 21.98 18.20
C SER A 98 7.81 22.88 17.64
N GLY A 99 7.03 22.42 16.65
CA GLY A 99 6.02 23.22 15.94
C GLY A 99 6.56 24.48 15.23
N ARG A 100 7.86 24.76 15.36
CA ARG A 100 8.52 25.98 14.86
C ARG A 100 8.40 26.12 13.35
N GLU A 101 8.30 24.99 12.67
CA GLU A 101 8.18 24.91 11.21
C GLU A 101 6.73 24.89 10.74
N ASP A 102 5.75 24.79 11.64
CA ASP A 102 4.34 24.65 11.28
C ASP A 102 3.86 25.88 10.49
N ALA A 103 4.17 27.09 10.97
CA ALA A 103 3.82 28.32 10.27
C ALA A 103 4.45 28.42 8.87
N PHE A 104 5.70 27.97 8.73
CA PHE A 104 6.37 27.94 7.42
C PHE A 104 5.73 26.89 6.50
N ARG A 105 5.56 25.65 7.00
CA ARG A 105 4.91 24.56 6.28
C ARG A 105 3.52 24.93 5.82
N ASP A 106 2.70 25.50 6.70
CA ASP A 106 1.32 25.86 6.42
C ASP A 106 1.25 27.06 5.48
N GLY A 107 2.18 28.02 5.59
CA GLY A 107 2.33 29.12 4.63
C GLY A 107 2.68 28.63 3.22
N ILE A 108 3.63 27.69 3.10
CA ILE A 108 3.99 27.07 1.82
C ILE A 108 2.82 26.26 1.25
N ARG A 109 2.14 25.45 2.09
CA ARG A 109 0.97 24.67 1.66
C ARG A 109 -0.18 25.56 1.20
N SER A 110 -0.42 26.68 1.87
CA SER A 110 -1.46 27.66 1.51
C SER A 110 -1.13 28.38 0.19
N ARG A 111 0.15 28.76 -0.01
CA ARG A 111 0.60 29.41 -1.25
C ARG A 111 0.55 28.46 -2.44
N ASP A 112 1.07 27.25 -2.28
CA ASP A 112 1.30 26.34 -3.41
C ASP A 112 0.05 25.50 -3.70
N GLY A 113 -0.68 25.04 -2.67
CA GLY A 113 -1.90 24.25 -2.79
C GLY A 113 -1.75 22.86 -3.46
N LYS A 114 -0.60 22.57 -4.05
CA LYS A 114 -0.25 21.36 -4.80
C LYS A 114 1.23 21.04 -4.66
N CYS A 115 1.64 19.86 -5.08
CA CYS A 115 3.04 19.49 -5.18
C CYS A 115 3.76 20.45 -6.14
N VAL A 116 4.87 21.07 -5.72
CA VAL A 116 5.64 21.99 -6.57
C VAL A 116 6.36 21.31 -7.73
N ILE A 117 6.60 19.99 -7.65
CA ILE A 117 7.23 19.22 -8.72
C ILE A 117 6.18 18.69 -9.70
N SER A 118 5.17 17.97 -9.22
CA SER A 118 4.19 17.30 -10.09
C SER A 118 2.95 18.13 -10.41
N GLY A 119 2.70 19.23 -9.68
CA GLY A 119 1.47 20.01 -9.79
C GLY A 119 0.21 19.30 -9.25
N LEU A 120 0.34 18.09 -8.69
CA LEU A 120 -0.81 17.33 -8.18
C LEU A 120 -1.18 17.77 -6.76
N VAL A 121 -2.48 17.89 -6.49
CA VAL A 121 -3.01 18.19 -5.16
C VAL A 121 -2.83 16.96 -4.27
N ASN A 122 -2.18 17.13 -3.11
CA ASN A 122 -2.09 16.07 -2.11
C ASN A 122 -3.35 16.06 -1.24
N SER A 123 -4.34 15.27 -1.63
CA SER A 123 -5.61 15.09 -0.90
C SER A 123 -5.45 14.46 0.49
N ARG A 124 -4.25 14.01 0.88
CA ARG A 124 -3.94 13.43 2.19
C ARG A 124 -2.92 14.24 2.98
N ALA A 125 -2.74 15.52 2.65
CA ALA A 125 -1.79 16.39 3.35
C ALA A 125 -2.03 16.49 4.87
N PHE A 126 -3.23 16.16 5.33
CA PHE A 126 -3.65 16.14 6.74
C PHE A 126 -3.43 14.80 7.46
N CYS A 127 -3.16 13.68 6.76
CA CYS A 127 -3.07 12.34 7.35
C CYS A 127 -1.76 12.05 8.13
N GLY A 128 -0.99 13.07 8.51
CA GLY A 128 0.30 12.91 9.20
C GLY A 128 0.52 13.88 10.36
N ASN A 129 -0.56 14.49 10.87
CA ASN A 129 -0.57 15.28 12.09
C ASN A 129 -1.06 14.43 13.27
#